data_AF-A0A6C0CL95-F1
#
_entry.id   AF-A0A6C0CL95-F1
#
_cell.length_a   1.000
_cell.length_b   1.000
_cell.length_c   1.000
_cell.angle_alpha   90.00
_cell.angle_beta   90.00
_cell.angle_gamma   90.00
#
_symmetry.space_group_name_H-M   'P 1'
#
loop_
_entity.id
_entity.type
_entity.pdbx_description
1 polymer ?
#
loop_
_entity_poly.entity_id
_entity_poly.type
_entity_poly.pdbx_seq_one_letter_code
_entity_poly.pdbx_strand_id
1 'polypeptide(L)'
;MTGTNNRVRVMNGTKDHTSGGLKRSDLTYNKKGRIVSKYKSAEAKKNLSLNMWVKAAKKEGYLQKGETFRKMPKRGTKAHAKITKTYNEMKDAAQKKRR
;
A
#
# COMPACT_ATOMS: atom_id res chain seq x y z
N MET A 1 8.04 -23.84 -16.78
CA MET A 1 8.76 -23.52 -15.51
C MET A 1 8.57 -22.06 -15.14
N THR A 2 7.66 -21.76 -14.21
CA THR A 2 7.37 -20.41 -13.72
C THR A 2 8.53 -19.92 -12.83
N GLY A 3 9.32 -18.99 -13.36
CA GLY A 3 10.60 -18.57 -12.81
C GLY A 3 10.50 -17.78 -11.50
N THR A 4 10.50 -18.49 -10.37
CA THR A 4 10.67 -17.95 -9.00
C THR A 4 11.92 -17.05 -8.88
N ASN A 5 12.91 -17.21 -9.76
CA ASN A 5 14.15 -16.43 -9.78
C ASN A 5 14.35 -15.52 -11.01
N ASN A 6 13.30 -15.22 -11.79
CA ASN A 6 13.46 -14.43 -13.03
C ASN A 6 13.95 -13.00 -12.75
N ARG A 7 13.41 -12.36 -11.69
CA ARG A 7 13.86 -11.02 -11.25
C ARG A 7 15.25 -11.05 -10.64
N VAL A 8 15.62 -12.13 -9.95
CA VAL A 8 16.96 -12.32 -9.38
C VAL A 8 17.98 -12.44 -10.50
N ARG A 9 17.71 -13.24 -11.53
CA ARG A 9 18.58 -13.38 -12.72
C ARG A 9 18.78 -12.05 -13.44
N VAL A 10 17.74 -11.22 -13.53
CA VAL A 10 17.85 -9.86 -14.11
C VAL A 10 18.69 -8.93 -13.24
N MET A 11 18.52 -8.98 -11.91
CA MET A 11 19.37 -8.21 -10.99
C MET A 11 20.82 -8.70 -10.97
N ASN A 12 21.07 -9.98 -11.25
CA ASN A 12 22.42 -10.55 -11.34
C ASN A 12 23.05 -10.39 -12.74
N GLY A 13 22.29 -9.94 -13.73
CA GLY A 13 22.77 -9.77 -15.11
C GLY A 13 22.78 -11.04 -15.96
N THR A 14 22.33 -12.18 -15.44
CA THR A 14 22.20 -13.45 -16.20
C THR A 14 21.09 -13.39 -17.26
N LYS A 15 20.19 -12.40 -17.16
CA LYS A 15 19.09 -12.21 -18.10
C LYS A 15 18.78 -10.73 -18.27
N ASP A 16 18.48 -10.29 -19.49
CA ASP A 16 18.23 -8.87 -19.74
C ASP A 16 16.89 -8.38 -19.19
N HIS A 17 15.87 -9.24 -19.25
CA HIS A 17 14.51 -8.90 -18.89
C HIS A 17 13.75 -10.06 -18.25
N THR A 18 12.79 -9.73 -17.39
CA THR A 18 11.87 -10.73 -16.84
C THR A 18 10.89 -11.23 -17.91
N SER A 19 10.14 -12.29 -17.62
CA SER A 19 9.10 -12.81 -18.53
C SER A 19 8.00 -11.80 -18.83
N GLY A 20 7.83 -10.79 -17.97
CA GLY A 20 6.92 -9.67 -18.19
C GLY A 20 7.61 -8.41 -18.71
N GLY A 21 8.81 -8.52 -19.31
CA GLY A 21 9.51 -7.40 -19.95
C GLY A 21 10.24 -6.43 -19.03
N LEU A 22 10.14 -6.57 -17.70
CA LEU A 22 10.84 -5.65 -16.77
C LEU A 22 12.36 -5.83 -16.86
N LYS A 23 13.09 -4.71 -17.02
CA LYS A 23 14.55 -4.65 -17.02
C LYS A 23 15.09 -4.36 -15.62
N ARG A 24 16.41 -4.47 -15.46
CA ARG A 24 17.10 -4.15 -14.20
C ARG A 24 16.82 -2.73 -13.70
N SER A 25 16.72 -1.75 -14.61
CA SER A 25 16.37 -0.34 -14.31
C SER A 25 15.00 -0.17 -13.66
N ASP A 26 14.07 -1.09 -13.94
CA ASP A 26 12.69 -1.03 -13.46
C ASP A 26 12.50 -1.73 -12.11
N LEU A 27 13.53 -2.42 -11.63
CA LEU A 27 13.52 -3.23 -10.42
C LEU A 27 14.32 -2.56 -9.30
N THR A 28 13.91 -2.81 -8.06
CA THR A 28 14.58 -2.28 -6.87
C THR A 28 14.37 -3.21 -5.69
N TYR A 29 15.30 -3.20 -4.74
CA TYR A 29 15.14 -3.90 -3.45
C TYR A 29 14.31 -3.04 -2.50
N ASN A 30 13.29 -3.65 -1.89
CA ASN A 30 12.58 -3.02 -0.78
C ASN A 30 13.32 -3.22 0.55
N LYS A 31 12.86 -2.55 1.62
CA LYS A 31 13.42 -2.69 2.97
C LYS A 31 13.40 -4.12 3.53
N LYS A 32 12.60 -5.02 2.94
CA LYS A 32 12.48 -6.44 3.32
C LYS A 32 13.36 -7.34 2.43
N GLY A 33 14.26 -6.78 1.62
CA GLY A 33 15.16 -7.52 0.73
C GLY A 33 14.49 -8.13 -0.51
N ARG A 34 13.24 -7.79 -0.83
CA ARG A 34 12.52 -8.35 -1.98
C ARG A 34 12.67 -7.47 -3.22
N ILE A 35 12.83 -8.08 -4.39
CA ILE A 35 12.90 -7.39 -5.68
C ILE A 35 11.50 -7.04 -6.17
N VAL A 36 11.20 -5.74 -6.22
CA VAL A 36 9.90 -5.18 -6.63
C VAL A 36 10.07 -4.24 -7.81
N SER A 37 8.98 -3.98 -8.55
CA SER A 37 8.97 -2.93 -9.57
C SER A 37 8.99 -1.54 -8.92
N LYS A 38 9.89 -0.68 -9.38
CA LYS A 38 10.05 0.71 -8.93
C LYS A 38 8.77 1.51 -9.15
N TYR A 39 8.21 1.45 -10.36
CA TYR A 39 6.98 2.16 -10.72
C TYR A 39 5.80 1.71 -9.87
N LYS A 40 5.56 0.39 -9.77
CA LYS A 40 4.44 -0.14 -8.98
C LYS A 40 4.58 0.14 -7.48
N SER A 41 5.80 0.13 -6.95
CA SER A 41 6.03 0.52 -5.56
C SER A 41 5.71 2.00 -5.32
N ALA A 42 6.07 2.89 -6.25
CA ALA A 42 5.74 4.31 -6.17
C ALA A 42 4.24 4.56 -6.31
N GLU A 43 3.58 3.88 -7.25
CA GLU A 43 2.13 3.94 -7.46
C GLU A 43 1.35 3.48 -6.21
N ALA A 44 1.76 2.37 -5.60
CA ALA A 44 1.14 1.87 -4.37
C ALA A 44 1.27 2.85 -3.19
N LYS A 45 2.38 3.60 -3.10
CA LYS A 45 2.55 4.66 -2.09
C LYS A 45 1.62 5.85 -2.33
N LYS A 46 1.30 6.15 -3.60
CA LYS A 46 0.35 7.20 -3.99
C LYS A 46 -1.11 6.76 -3.81
N ASN A 47 -1.43 5.48 -4.04
CA ASN A 47 -2.76 4.94 -3.83
C ASN A 47 -3.01 4.70 -2.34
N LEU A 48 -3.55 5.75 -1.71
CA LEU A 48 -3.76 5.84 -0.27
C LEU A 48 -4.96 5.05 0.24
N SER A 49 -5.72 4.30 -0.55
CA SER A 49 -7.02 3.73 -0.14
C SER A 49 -6.97 2.96 1.20
N LEU A 50 -5.93 2.12 1.39
CA LEU A 50 -5.70 1.43 2.66
C LEU A 50 -5.20 2.37 3.77
N ASN A 51 -4.29 3.29 3.42
CA ASN A 51 -3.77 4.30 4.35
C ASN A 51 -4.86 5.29 4.81
N MET A 52 -5.87 5.55 4.01
CA MET A 52 -6.96 6.48 4.31
C MET A 52 -7.87 5.94 5.39
N TRP A 53 -8.24 4.66 5.31
CA TRP A 53 -9.02 4.02 6.38
C TRP A 53 -8.25 4.02 7.70
N VAL A 54 -6.96 3.67 7.67
CA VAL A 54 -6.09 3.71 8.86
C VAL A 54 -6.00 5.13 9.42
N LYS A 55 -5.89 6.15 8.57
CA LYS A 55 -5.87 7.57 9.00
C LYS A 55 -7.22 8.00 9.59
N ALA A 56 -8.35 7.61 9.00
CA ALA A 56 -9.67 7.91 9.52
C ALA A 56 -9.87 7.27 10.90
N ALA A 57 -9.50 5.99 11.05
CA ALA A 57 -9.54 5.29 12.33
C ALA A 57 -8.68 6.00 13.40
N LYS A 58 -7.46 6.43 13.03
CA LYS A 58 -6.58 7.23 13.90
C LYS A 58 -7.18 8.57 14.30
N LYS A 59 -7.81 9.28 13.36
CA LYS A 59 -8.50 10.56 13.65
C LYS A 59 -9.62 10.37 14.66
N GLU A 60 -10.31 9.23 14.62
CA GLU A 60 -11.35 8.87 15.59
C GLU A 60 -10.80 8.23 16.88
N GLY A 61 -9.48 8.23 17.08
CA GLY A 61 -8.84 7.75 18.31
C GLY A 61 -8.50 6.26 18.33
N TYR A 62 -8.65 5.53 17.22
CA TYR A 62 -8.29 4.11 17.12
C TYR A 62 -6.91 3.93 16.50
N LEU A 63 -6.13 2.92 16.94
CA LEU A 63 -4.76 2.67 16.44
C LEU A 63 -3.75 3.77 16.81
N GLN A 64 -3.91 4.39 17.98
CA GLN A 64 -2.94 5.35 18.52
C GLN A 64 -1.63 4.67 18.88
N LYS A 65 -0.51 5.39 18.74
CA LYS A 65 0.83 4.86 19.02
C LYS A 65 1.02 4.78 20.54
N GLY A 66 1.25 3.58 21.08
CA GLY A 66 1.50 3.37 22.52
C GLY A 66 0.37 2.68 23.28
N GLU A 67 -0.81 2.52 22.68
CA GLU A 67 -1.86 1.68 23.26
C GLU A 67 -1.53 0.20 23.03
N THR A 68 -1.67 -0.61 24.09
CA THR A 68 -1.23 -2.02 24.14
C THR A 68 -1.94 -2.90 23.12
N PHE A 69 -3.23 -2.68 22.84
CA PHE A 69 -3.97 -3.23 21.70
C PHE A 69 -5.43 -2.76 21.79
N ARG A 70 -5.91 -1.94 20.83
CA ARG A 70 -7.31 -1.50 20.80
C ARG A 70 -8.07 -2.20 19.69
N LYS A 71 -9.10 -2.99 20.03
CA LYS A 71 -9.94 -3.70 19.06
C LYS A 71 -10.70 -2.70 18.18
N MET A 72 -10.65 -2.91 16.87
CA MET A 72 -11.41 -2.10 15.91
C MET A 72 -12.93 -2.29 16.13
N PRO A 73 -13.75 -1.24 16.06
CA PRO A 73 -15.20 -1.34 16.21
C PRO A 73 -15.81 -2.25 15.16
N LYS A 74 -16.78 -3.09 15.57
CA LYS A 74 -17.51 -3.97 14.66
C LYS A 74 -18.34 -3.15 13.67
N ARG A 75 -18.46 -3.63 12.43
CA ARG A 75 -19.36 -3.07 11.42
C ARG A 75 -20.80 -3.01 11.96
N GLY A 76 -21.47 -1.87 11.76
CA GLY A 76 -22.82 -1.61 12.27
C GLY A 76 -22.88 -0.87 13.61
N THR A 77 -21.74 -0.69 14.29
CA THR A 77 -21.68 0.16 15.49
C THR A 77 -21.62 1.65 15.12
N LYS A 78 -22.08 2.53 16.03
CA LYS A 78 -21.97 4.00 15.87
C LYS A 78 -20.51 4.45 15.66
N ALA A 79 -19.58 3.82 16.37
CA ALA A 79 -18.15 4.09 16.22
C ALA A 79 -17.64 3.76 14.80
N HIS A 80 -18.04 2.63 14.23
CA HIS A 80 -17.67 2.28 12.85
C HIS A 80 -18.29 3.26 11.84
N ALA A 81 -19.56 3.64 12.03
CA ALA A 81 -20.22 4.61 11.15
C ALA A 81 -19.48 5.97 11.13
N LYS A 82 -18.98 6.42 12.29
CA LYS A 82 -18.18 7.64 12.40
C LYS A 82 -16.89 7.56 11.59
N ILE A 83 -16.13 6.46 11.72
CA ILE A 83 -14.90 6.23 10.94
C ILE A 83 -15.21 6.18 9.44
N THR A 84 -16.30 5.53 9.04
CA THR A 84 -16.74 5.46 7.64
C THR A 84 -17.06 6.84 7.08
N LYS A 85 -17.74 7.71 7.85
CA LYS A 85 -18.02 9.07 7.43
C LYS A 85 -16.72 9.85 7.17
N THR A 86 -15.80 9.85 8.13
CA THR A 86 -14.50 10.50 8.01
C THR A 86 -13.69 9.96 6.83
N TYR A 87 -13.75 8.65 6.58
CA TYR A 87 -13.11 8.03 5.41
C TYR A 87 -13.68 8.52 4.08
N ASN A 88 -15.01 8.58 3.95
CA ASN A 88 -15.68 9.05 2.74
C ASN A 88 -15.36 10.52 2.47
N GLU A 89 -15.40 11.39 3.49
CA GLU A 89 -15.01 12.80 3.38
C GLU A 89 -13.56 12.95 2.87
N MET A 90 -12.64 12.16 3.43
CA MET A 90 -11.24 12.15 2.97
C MET A 90 -11.12 11.64 1.53
N LYS A 91 -11.93 10.66 1.12
CA LYS A 91 -11.94 10.08 -0.23
C LYS A 91 -12.45 11.08 -1.25
N ASP A 92 -13.53 11.78 -0.94
CA ASP A 92 -14.12 12.78 -1.81
C ASP A 92 -13.18 13.98 -1.98
N ALA A 93 -12.53 14.42 -0.89
CA ALA A 93 -11.49 15.46 -0.96
C ALA A 93 -10.28 15.03 -1.82
N ALA A 94 -9.83 13.79 -1.69
CA ALA A 94 -8.74 13.25 -2.49
C ALA A 94 -9.12 13.10 -3.99
N GLN A 95 -10.37 12.73 -4.27
CA GLN A 95 -10.91 12.65 -5.63
C GLN A 95 -11.04 14.04 -6.26
N LYS A 96 -11.48 15.05 -5.49
CA LYS A 96 -11.56 16.45 -5.93
C LYS A 96 -10.17 17.02 -6.26
N LYS A 97 -9.13 16.65 -5.52
CA LYS A 97 -7.74 17.09 -5.79
C LYS A 97 -7.13 16.46 -7.06
N ARG A 98 -7.69 15.35 -7.54
CA ARG A 98 -7.24 14.63 -8.75
C ARG A 98 -7.95 15.09 -10.02
N ARG A 99 -9.12 15.72 -9.88
CA ARG A 99 -9.86 16.36 -10.98
C ARG A 99 -9.31 17.77 -11.17
#